data_AF-A0A2N5IAY3-F1
#
_entry.id   AF-A0A2N5IAY3-F1
#
_cell.length_a   1.000
_cell.length_b   1.000
_cell.length_c   1.000
_cell.angle_alpha   90.00
_cell.angle_beta   90.00
_cell.angle_gamma   90.00
#
_symmetry.space_group_name_H-M   'P 1'
#
loop_
_entity.id
_entity.type
_entity.pdbx_description
1 polymer ?
#
loop_
_entity_poly.entity_id
_entity_poly.type
_entity_poly.pdbx_seq_one_letter_code
_entity_poly.pdbx_strand_id
1 'polypeptide(L)'
;MKKWGLFLNNQLIESFDDGKEAMEKSLKLSAETGEKYLFRPVRFTDMTNEEKLFLMSEKSKDLQLFLEQMKGSGRTYYSHTNIEADELEWLVQMATENLKESPNK
;
A
#
# COMPACT_ATOMS: atom_id res chain seq x y z
N MET A 1 -3.72 -1.76 -5.60
CA MET A 1 -4.44 -0.46 -5.50
C MET A 1 -3.50 0.59 -4.92
N LYS A 2 -3.51 1.84 -5.42
CA LYS A 2 -2.66 2.93 -4.89
C LYS A 2 -3.56 3.97 -4.20
N LYS A 3 -3.41 4.13 -2.88
CA LYS A 3 -4.01 5.24 -2.12
C LYS A 3 -3.26 6.53 -2.41
N TRP A 4 -3.99 7.64 -2.50
CA TRP A 4 -3.45 8.97 -2.68
C TRP A 4 -3.66 9.79 -1.43
N GLY A 5 -2.68 10.59 -1.05
CA GLY A 5 -2.72 11.42 0.14
C GLY A 5 -2.58 12.87 -0.22
N LEU A 6 -3.32 13.71 0.51
CA LEU A 6 -3.13 15.14 0.58
C LEU A 6 -2.19 15.45 1.76
N PHE A 7 -1.13 16.20 1.49
CA PHE A 7 -0.09 16.51 2.46
C PHE A 7 0.10 18.01 2.61
N LEU A 8 0.34 18.45 3.83
CA LEU A 8 0.81 19.79 4.17
C LEU A 8 2.06 19.65 5.03
N ASN A 9 3.15 20.34 4.68
CA ASN A 9 4.42 20.24 5.41
C ASN A 9 4.88 18.78 5.65
N ASN A 10 4.71 17.93 4.64
CA ASN A 10 4.96 16.47 4.66
C ASN A 10 4.09 15.63 5.60
N GLN A 11 3.13 16.21 6.33
CA GLN A 11 2.16 15.49 7.13
C GLN A 11 0.96 15.08 6.28
N LEU A 12 0.53 13.82 6.39
CA LEU A 12 -0.70 13.34 5.76
C LEU A 12 -1.90 13.99 6.44
N ILE A 13 -2.71 14.71 5.66
CA ILE A 13 -3.91 15.40 6.12
C ILE A 13 -5.15 14.54 5.86
N GLU A 14 -5.21 13.94 4.67
CA GLU A 14 -6.34 13.13 4.23
C GLU A 14 -5.92 12.13 3.16
N SER A 15 -6.56 10.95 3.14
CA SER A 15 -6.33 9.88 2.17
C SER A 15 -7.53 9.68 1.25
N PHE A 16 -7.26 9.31 0.00
CA PHE A 16 -8.22 9.13 -1.09
C PHE A 16 -7.92 7.83 -1.84
N ASP A 17 -8.97 7.22 -2.38
CA ASP A 17 -8.83 6.05 -3.26
C ASP A 17 -8.55 6.48 -4.71
N ASP A 18 -8.99 7.67 -5.11
CA ASP A 18 -8.74 8.27 -6.43
C ASP A 18 -7.74 9.43 -6.34
N GLY A 19 -6.70 9.36 -7.17
CA GLY A 19 -5.69 10.42 -7.29
C GLY A 19 -6.24 11.71 -7.88
N LYS A 20 -7.31 11.62 -8.68
CA LYS A 20 -7.99 12.79 -9.23
C LYS A 20 -8.69 13.59 -8.13
N GLU A 21 -9.41 12.91 -7.23
CA GLU A 21 -10.04 13.56 -6.07
C GLU A 21 -9.00 14.25 -5.17
N ALA A 22 -7.89 13.54 -4.88
CA ALA A 22 -6.78 14.11 -4.11
C ALA A 22 -6.18 15.36 -4.78
N MET A 23 -5.98 15.33 -6.09
CA MET A 23 -5.45 16.44 -6.87
C MET A 23 -6.39 17.64 -6.87
N GLU A 24 -7.68 17.43 -7.17
CA GLU A 24 -8.69 18.49 -7.20
C GLU A 24 -8.79 19.19 -5.84
N LYS A 25 -8.78 18.41 -4.75
CA LYS A 25 -8.82 18.95 -3.40
C LYS A 25 -7.53 19.69 -3.02
N SER A 26 -6.36 19.20 -3.44
CA SER A 26 -5.08 19.88 -3.25
C SER A 26 -5.04 21.25 -3.91
N LEU A 27 -5.52 21.34 -5.16
CA LEU A 27 -5.56 22.59 -5.91
C LEU A 27 -6.51 23.61 -5.26
N LYS A 28 -7.70 23.15 -4.86
CA LYS A 28 -8.71 23.97 -4.19
C LYS A 28 -8.17 24.57 -2.89
N LEU A 29 -7.65 23.72 -1.99
CA LEU A 29 -7.15 24.17 -0.68
C LEU A 29 -5.94 25.09 -0.81
N SER A 30 -5.03 24.81 -1.76
CA SER A 30 -3.88 25.70 -2.00
C SER A 30 -4.32 27.09 -2.47
N ALA A 31 -5.36 27.17 -3.31
CA ALA A 31 -5.91 28.43 -3.78
C ALA A 31 -6.65 29.21 -2.67
N GLU A 32 -7.35 28.51 -1.77
CA GLU A 32 -8.14 29.13 -0.69
C GLU A 32 -7.28 29.60 0.50
N THR A 33 -6.21 28.86 0.83
CA THR A 33 -5.40 29.09 2.04
C THR A 33 -4.08 29.81 1.76
N GLY A 34 -3.58 29.75 0.52
CA GLY A 34 -2.24 30.20 0.16
C GLY A 34 -1.12 29.23 0.58
N GLU A 35 -1.45 28.13 1.28
CA GLU A 35 -0.49 27.10 1.65
C GLU A 35 -0.25 26.10 0.52
N LYS A 36 0.93 25.48 0.49
CA LYS A 36 1.29 24.51 -0.54
C LYS A 36 0.87 23.10 -0.12
N TYR A 37 -0.35 22.72 -0.46
CA TYR A 37 -0.78 21.32 -0.35
C TYR A 37 -0.18 20.50 -1.49
N LEU A 38 0.29 19.29 -1.17
CA LEU A 38 0.84 18.33 -2.11
C LEU A 38 -0.07 17.11 -2.17
N PHE A 39 -0.36 16.62 -3.37
CA PHE A 39 -0.96 15.30 -3.56
C PHE A 39 0.12 14.32 -4.01
N ARG A 40 0.20 13.16 -3.36
CA ARG A 40 1.16 12.09 -3.72
C ARG A 40 0.63 10.74 -3.22
N PRO A 41 1.13 9.61 -3.75
CA PRO A 41 0.77 8.30 -3.20
C PRO A 41 1.06 8.24 -1.69
N VAL A 42 0.15 7.63 -0.93
CA VAL A 42 0.37 7.37 0.50
C VAL A 42 1.47 6.33 0.62
N ARG A 43 2.48 6.59 1.46
CA ARG A 43 3.55 5.61 1.72
C ARG A 43 2.99 4.48 2.58
N PHE A 44 3.54 3.28 2.41
CA PHE A 44 3.11 2.12 3.18
C PHE A 44 3.15 2.37 4.69
N THR A 45 4.21 3.01 5.21
CA THR A 45 4.36 3.36 6.63
C THR A 45 3.21 4.22 7.17
N ASP A 46 2.64 5.07 6.33
CA ASP A 46 1.61 6.05 6.68
C ASP A 46 0.18 5.47 6.56
N MET A 47 0.04 4.23 6.08
CA MET A 47 -1.25 3.53 5.96
C MET A 47 -1.69 2.91 7.29
N THR A 48 -3.00 2.79 7.47
CA THR A 48 -3.59 2.02 8.58
C THR A 48 -3.32 0.51 8.41
N ASN A 49 -3.41 -0.26 9.49
CA ASN A 49 -3.22 -1.72 9.43
C ASN A 49 -4.25 -2.40 8.51
N GLU A 50 -5.49 -1.93 8.47
CA GLU A 50 -6.52 -2.45 7.56
C GLU A 50 -6.16 -2.21 6.10
N GLU A 51 -5.67 -1.02 5.76
CA GLU A 51 -5.21 -0.68 4.41
C GLU A 51 -3.96 -1.48 4.01
N LYS A 52 -3.01 -1.66 4.93
CA LYS A 52 -1.82 -2.51 4.73
C LYS A 52 -2.24 -3.95 4.45
N LEU A 53 -3.13 -4.51 5.26
CA LEU A 53 -3.69 -5.86 5.07
C LEU A 53 -4.38 -6.00 3.72
N PHE A 54 -5.22 -5.03 3.35
CA PHE A 54 -5.90 -5.02 2.06
C PHE A 54 -4.90 -4.98 0.90
N LEU A 55 -3.91 -4.08 0.93
CA LEU A 55 -2.86 -3.99 -0.09
C LEU A 55 -2.09 -5.30 -0.24
N MET A 56 -1.67 -5.91 0.87
CA MET A 56 -0.94 -7.19 0.87
C MET A 56 -1.82 -8.34 0.35
N SER A 57 -3.11 -8.33 0.67
CA SER A 57 -4.09 -9.31 0.15
C SER A 57 -4.22 -9.22 -1.37
N GLU A 58 -4.35 -8.01 -1.92
CA GLU A 58 -4.41 -7.81 -3.37
C GLU A 58 -3.12 -8.24 -4.07
N LYS A 59 -1.94 -7.86 -3.53
CA LYS A 59 -0.65 -8.34 -4.06
C LYS A 59 -0.55 -9.86 -4.03
N SER A 60 -1.05 -10.51 -2.98
CA SER A 60 -1.07 -11.97 -2.87
C SER A 60 -1.98 -12.62 -3.93
N LYS A 61 -3.17 -12.06 -4.18
CA LYS A 61 -4.06 -12.52 -5.25
C LYS A 61 -3.43 -12.39 -6.63
N ASP A 62 -2.77 -11.27 -6.92
CA ASP A 62 -2.08 -11.07 -8.19
C ASP A 62 -0.99 -12.13 -8.41
N LEU A 63 -0.24 -12.48 -7.35
CA LEU A 63 0.76 -13.55 -7.40
C LEU A 63 0.13 -14.92 -7.61
N GLN A 64 -0.98 -15.22 -6.93
CA GLN A 64 -1.71 -16.47 -7.11
C GLN A 64 -2.22 -16.60 -8.55
N LEU A 65 -2.85 -15.55 -9.08
CA LEU A 65 -3.35 -15.52 -10.44
C LEU A 65 -2.20 -15.70 -11.45
N PHE A 66 -1.07 -15.02 -11.25
CA PHE A 66 0.12 -15.24 -12.07
C PHE A 66 0.55 -16.70 -12.02
N LEU A 67 0.74 -17.28 -10.83
CA LEU A 67 1.15 -18.68 -10.67
C LEU A 67 0.16 -19.65 -11.33
N GLU A 68 -1.15 -19.40 -11.23
CA GLU A 68 -2.18 -20.20 -11.89
C GLU A 68 -2.10 -20.12 -13.41
N GLN A 69 -1.88 -18.93 -13.98
CA GLN A 69 -1.66 -18.75 -15.42
C GLN A 69 -0.39 -19.46 -15.90
N MET A 70 0.62 -19.56 -15.04
CA MET A 70 1.88 -20.23 -15.40
C MET A 70 1.78 -21.77 -15.33
N LYS A 71 0.85 -22.32 -14.53
CA LYS A 71 0.63 -23.77 -14.42
C LYS A 71 0.25 -24.35 -15.79
N GLY A 72 1.06 -25.28 -16.29
CA GLY A 72 0.79 -26.04 -17.53
C GLY A 72 1.62 -25.65 -18.76
N SER A 73 2.40 -24.58 -18.69
CA SER A 73 3.21 -24.09 -19.82
C SER A 73 4.59 -24.75 -19.94
N GLY A 74 5.02 -25.53 -18.93
CA GLY A 74 6.28 -26.28 -18.94
C GLY A 74 7.57 -25.44 -18.95
N ARG A 75 7.45 -24.10 -18.91
CA ARG A 75 8.57 -23.16 -18.95
C ARG A 75 8.92 -22.67 -17.54
N THR A 76 10.20 -22.41 -17.29
CA THR A 76 10.65 -21.69 -16.10
C THR A 76 10.31 -20.21 -16.25
N TYR A 77 9.63 -19.63 -15.26
CA TYR A 77 9.30 -18.21 -15.26
C TYR A 77 9.91 -17.51 -14.05
N TYR A 78 10.44 -16.33 -14.31
CA TYR A 78 10.94 -15.42 -13.29
C TYR A 78 9.92 -14.29 -13.15
N SER A 79 9.11 -14.31 -12.09
CA SER A 79 8.34 -13.13 -11.68
C SER A 79 9.20 -12.30 -10.73
N HIS A 80 9.40 -11.03 -11.07
CA HIS A 80 9.97 -10.06 -10.16
C HIS A 80 8.82 -9.49 -9.34
N THR A 81 8.58 -10.08 -8.17
CA THR A 81 7.69 -9.50 -7.18
C THR A 81 8.50 -8.57 -6.32
N ASN A 82 8.29 -7.27 -6.48
CA ASN A 82 8.91 -6.28 -5.61
C ASN A 82 8.07 -6.16 -4.33
N ILE A 83 8.66 -6.59 -3.22
CA ILE A 83 8.20 -6.25 -1.87
C ILE A 83 9.14 -5.15 -1.39
N GLU A 84 8.59 -3.99 -1.03
CA GLU A 84 9.39 -2.89 -0.50
C GLU A 84 9.88 -3.21 0.92
N ALA A 85 10.98 -2.59 1.36
CA ALA A 85 11.59 -2.91 2.66
C ALA A 85 10.60 -2.74 3.83
N ASP A 86 9.84 -1.64 3.83
CA ASP A 86 8.85 -1.33 4.86
C ASP A 86 7.67 -2.34 4.85
N GLU A 87 7.30 -2.85 3.67
CA GLU A 87 6.28 -3.89 3.52
C GLU A 87 6.77 -5.21 4.14
N LEU A 88 8.03 -5.58 3.85
CA LEU A 88 8.65 -6.79 4.38
C LEU A 88 8.81 -6.73 5.90
N GLU A 89 9.30 -5.60 6.43
CA GLU A 89 9.47 -5.39 7.87
C GLU A 89 8.15 -5.54 8.61
N TRP A 90 7.09 -4.91 8.10
CA TRP A 90 5.75 -5.02 8.69
C TRP A 90 5.22 -6.46 8.66
N LEU A 91 5.40 -7.18 7.55
CA LEU A 91 5.01 -8.59 7.45
C LEU A 91 5.74 -9.46 8.50
N VAL A 92 7.04 -9.23 8.70
CA VAL A 92 7.84 -9.94 9.71
C VAL A 92 7.35 -9.60 11.12
N GLN A 93 7.02 -8.34 11.40
CA GLN A 93 6.46 -7.92 12.67
C GLN A 93 5.13 -8.64 12.96
N MET A 94 4.18 -8.57 12.02
CA MET A 94 2.87 -9.22 12.17
C MET A 94 2.98 -10.73 12.35
N ALA A 95 3.89 -11.39 11.63
CA ALA A 95 4.15 -12.82 11.80
C ALA A 95 4.71 -13.14 13.20
N THR A 96 5.65 -12.31 13.68
CA THR A 96 6.26 -12.47 14.99
C THR A 96 5.24 -12.27 16.13
N GLU A 97 4.36 -11.28 16.00
CA GLU A 97 3.29 -11.01 16.96
C GLU A 97 2.29 -12.18 17.00
N ASN A 98 1.82 -12.66 15.84
CA ASN A 98 0.91 -13.81 15.76
C ASN A 98 1.50 -15.10 16.34
N LEU A 99 2.82 -15.32 16.19
CA LEU A 99 3.50 -16.47 16.79
C LEU A 99 3.60 -16.36 18.32
N LYS A 100 3.77 -15.15 18.86
CA LYS A 100 3.78 -14.90 20.31
C LYS A 100 2.38 -15.06 20.93
N GLU A 101 1.35 -14.68 20.19
CA GLU A 101 -0.05 -14.83 20.60
C GLU A 101 -0.60 -16.26 20.42
N SER A 102 0.18 -17.16 19.83
CA SER A 102 -0.13 -18.59 19.73
C SER A 102 0.67 -19.40 20.76
N PRO A 103 0.30 -19.41 22.06
CA PRO A 103 0.92 -20.30 23.03
C PRO A 103 0.45 -21.71 22.74
N ASN A 104 1.30 -22.52 22.07
CA ASN A 104 1.16 -23.97 21.87
C ASN A 104 -0.21 -24.46 21.36
N LYS A 105 -0.28 -24.77 20.06
CA LYS A 105 -1.13 -25.88 19.59
C LYS A 105 -0.28 -27.13 19.46
#